data_AF-A0A8H6CYL0-F1
#
_entry.id   AF-A0A8H6CYL0-F1
#
_cell.length_a   1.000
_cell.length_b   1.000
_cell.length_c   1.000
_cell.angle_alpha   90.00
_cell.angle_beta   90.00
_cell.angle_gamma   90.00
#
_symmetry.space_group_name_H-M   'P 1'
#
loop_
_entity.id
_entity.type
_entity.pdbx_description
1 polymer ?
#
loop_
_entity_poly.entity_id
_entity_poly.type
_entity_poly.pdbx_seq_one_letter_code
_entity_poly.pdbx_strand_id
1 'polypeptide(L)'
;MCKVSEGLDAIKDSGFEMLHHEDLAMRPDALPWYWPLAGELRYIQSVGDIFTIVRMTTWGRTIAHGLAGLLETFKLAPAGTKKTADSLALAADCLVAGGRDHLFTPMYLMVARKPSA
;
A
#
# COMPACT_ATOMS: atom_id res chain seq x y z
N MET A 1 9.18 -4.77 -11.85
CA MET A 1 8.61 -5.76 -10.91
C MET A 1 9.18 -7.10 -11.30
N CYS A 2 9.86 -7.78 -10.38
CA CYS A 2 10.39 -9.13 -10.62
C CYS A 2 9.37 -10.18 -10.18
N LYS A 3 9.47 -11.37 -10.75
CA LYS A 3 8.74 -12.55 -10.28
C LYS A 3 9.38 -13.08 -9.00
N VAL A 4 8.58 -13.78 -8.19
CA VAL A 4 9.06 -14.49 -7.01
C VAL A 4 10.23 -15.43 -7.36
N SER A 5 10.14 -16.15 -8.48
CA SER A 5 11.20 -17.05 -8.96
C SER A 5 12.54 -16.32 -9.14
N GLU A 6 12.53 -15.11 -9.70
CA GLU A 6 13.76 -14.33 -9.92
C GLU A 6 14.42 -13.94 -8.59
N GLY A 7 13.63 -13.63 -7.56
CA GLY A 7 14.15 -13.39 -6.22
C GLY A 7 14.76 -14.64 -5.58
N LEU A 8 14.12 -15.80 -5.74
CA LEU A 8 14.62 -17.08 -5.23
C LEU A 8 15.92 -17.48 -5.93
N ASP A 9 15.98 -17.34 -7.25
CA ASP A 9 17.17 -17.59 -8.05
C ASP A 9 18.31 -16.65 -7.62
N ALA A 10 18.02 -15.36 -7.42
CA ALA A 10 19.02 -14.39 -6.97
C ALA A 10 19.65 -14.73 -5.61
N ILE A 11 18.85 -15.23 -4.64
CA ILE A 11 19.40 -15.68 -3.34
C ILE A 11 20.32 -16.89 -3.53
N LYS A 12 19.90 -17.87 -4.35
CA LYS A 12 20.69 -19.06 -4.65
C LYS A 12 21.99 -18.72 -5.37
N ASP A 13 21.93 -17.88 -6.40
CA ASP A 13 23.08 -17.45 -7.21
C ASP A 13 24.07 -16.63 -6.38
N SER A 14 23.58 -15.92 -5.35
CA SER A 14 24.40 -15.22 -4.37
C SER A 14 25.08 -16.16 -3.35
N GLY A 15 24.84 -17.47 -3.44
CA GLY A 15 25.43 -18.48 -2.56
C GLY A 15 24.81 -18.56 -1.17
N PHE A 16 23.61 -18.03 -0.97
CA PHE A 16 22.89 -18.14 0.30
C PHE A 16 22.02 -19.40 0.35
N GLU A 17 21.88 -19.95 1.55
CA GLU A 17 20.94 -21.03 1.84
C GLU A 17 19.56 -20.43 2.17
N MET A 18 18.55 -20.73 1.35
CA MET A 18 17.18 -20.30 1.63
C MET A 18 16.63 -21.03 2.84
N LEU A 19 16.19 -20.29 3.86
CA LEU A 19 15.56 -20.86 5.05
C LEU A 19 14.04 -20.79 4.99
N HIS A 20 13.50 -19.66 4.53
CA HIS A 20 12.06 -19.41 4.47
C HIS A 20 11.76 -18.41 3.36
N HIS A 21 10.67 -18.62 2.64
CA HIS A 21 10.10 -17.58 1.79
C HIS A 21 8.58 -17.71 1.79
N GLU A 22 7.88 -16.58 1.85
CA GLU A 22 6.44 -16.58 1.99
C GLU A 22 5.86 -15.24 1.52
N ASP A 23 4.69 -15.31 0.89
CA ASP A 23 3.89 -14.12 0.63
C ASP A 23 3.03 -13.80 1.87
N LEU A 24 3.43 -12.79 2.64
CA LEU A 24 2.69 -12.38 3.84
C LEU A 24 1.33 -11.76 3.50
N ALA A 25 1.15 -11.25 2.28
CA ALA A 25 -0.12 -10.67 1.85
C ALA A 25 -1.23 -11.72 1.64
N MET A 26 -0.86 -13.00 1.54
CA MET A 26 -1.78 -14.12 1.34
C MET A 26 -2.16 -14.84 2.64
N ARG A 27 -1.68 -14.37 3.79
CA ARG A 27 -2.06 -14.94 5.08
C ARG A 27 -3.57 -14.76 5.34
N PRO A 28 -4.21 -15.70 6.05
CA PRO A 28 -5.63 -15.60 6.41
C PRO A 28 -5.82 -14.62 7.58
N ASP A 29 -5.35 -13.39 7.42
CA ASP A 29 -5.51 -12.33 8.41
C ASP A 29 -6.96 -11.84 8.43
N ALA A 30 -7.43 -11.43 9.62
CA ALA A 30 -8.81 -10.95 9.79
C ALA A 30 -9.12 -9.70 8.97
N LEU A 31 -8.09 -8.90 8.64
CA LEU A 31 -8.19 -7.72 7.81
C LEU A 31 -7.22 -7.84 6.64
N PRO A 32 -7.64 -7.53 5.40
CA PRO A 32 -6.74 -7.54 4.26
C PRO A 32 -5.71 -6.40 4.40
N TRP A 33 -4.45 -6.63 4.02
CA TRP A 33 -3.38 -5.62 4.14
C TRP A 33 -3.72 -4.24 3.52
N TYR A 34 -4.57 -4.21 2.48
CA TYR A 34 -4.99 -3.00 1.79
C TYR A 34 -6.12 -2.23 2.51
N TRP A 35 -6.62 -2.74 3.63
CA TRP A 35 -7.74 -2.13 4.37
C TRP A 35 -7.55 -0.63 4.67
N PRO A 36 -6.35 -0.10 5.01
CA PRO A 36 -6.18 1.32 5.30
C PRO A 36 -6.34 2.21 4.07
N LEU A 37 -6.12 1.65 2.88
CA LEU A 37 -6.19 2.36 1.60
C LEU A 37 -7.57 2.26 0.95
N ALA A 38 -8.32 1.21 1.29
CA ALA A 38 -9.59 0.88 0.66
C ALA A 38 -10.73 1.87 0.97
N GLY A 39 -10.61 2.67 2.03
CA GLY A 39 -11.66 3.62 2.43
C GLY A 39 -12.97 2.94 2.84
N GLU A 40 -12.92 1.66 3.23
CA GLU A 40 -14.10 0.88 3.58
C GLU A 40 -14.38 0.96 5.09
N LEU A 41 -15.53 1.50 5.45
CA LEU A 41 -15.92 1.71 6.86
C LEU A 41 -16.02 0.39 7.67
N ARG A 42 -16.18 -0.76 7.00
CA ARG A 42 -16.23 -2.07 7.67
C ARG A 42 -14.92 -2.47 8.35
N TYR A 43 -13.80 -1.80 8.05
CA TYR A 43 -12.49 -2.09 8.62
C TYR A 43 -12.13 -1.19 9.81
N ILE A 44 -13.06 -0.35 10.30
CA ILE A 44 -12.84 0.46 11.51
C ILE A 44 -12.66 -0.47 12.72
N GLN A 45 -11.51 -0.41 13.39
CA GLN A 45 -11.25 -1.19 14.61
C GLN A 45 -11.32 -0.34 15.88
N SER A 46 -11.06 0.97 15.76
CA SER A 46 -10.99 1.92 16.85
C SER A 46 -11.54 3.29 16.44
N VAL A 47 -11.79 4.16 17.42
CA VAL A 47 -12.23 5.55 17.17
C VAL A 47 -11.19 6.32 16.36
N GLY A 48 -9.89 6.00 16.51
CA GLY A 48 -8.82 6.61 15.73
C GLY A 48 -8.92 6.28 14.23
N ASP A 49 -9.37 5.08 13.89
CA ASP A 49 -9.48 4.63 12.49
C ASP A 49 -10.56 5.39 11.72
N ILE A 50 -11.52 5.98 12.42
CA ILE A 50 -12.55 6.84 11.79
C ILE A 50 -11.87 7.97 11.02
N PHE A 51 -10.89 8.65 11.62
CA PHE A 51 -10.18 9.76 10.96
C PHE A 51 -9.37 9.28 9.76
N THR A 52 -8.73 8.12 9.89
CA THR A 52 -7.90 7.53 8.83
C THR A 52 -8.75 7.06 7.64
N ILE A 53 -9.82 6.29 7.92
CA ILE A 53 -10.66 5.66 6.90
C ILE A 53 -11.57 6.70 6.23
N VAL A 54 -12.18 7.61 6.99
CA VAL A 54 -13.07 8.64 6.42
C VAL A 54 -12.32 9.50 5.40
N ARG A 55 -11.06 9.88 5.69
CA ARG A 55 -10.21 10.62 4.75
C ARG A 55 -9.90 9.82 3.47
N MET A 56 -9.90 8.50 3.54
CA MET A 56 -9.66 7.61 2.39
C MET A 56 -10.91 7.30 1.59
N THR A 57 -12.12 7.57 2.10
CA THR A 57 -13.35 7.45 1.31
C THR A 57 -13.35 8.40 0.11
N THR A 58 -14.08 8.07 -0.96
CA THR A 58 -14.24 8.95 -2.12
C THR A 58 -14.72 10.35 -1.71
N TRP A 59 -15.65 10.44 -0.76
CA TRP A 59 -16.18 11.71 -0.27
C TRP A 59 -15.15 12.49 0.56
N GLY A 60 -14.45 11.84 1.48
CA GLY A 60 -13.40 12.46 2.29
C GLY A 60 -12.25 12.98 1.44
N ARG A 61 -11.82 12.22 0.42
CA ARG A 61 -10.82 12.65 -0.57
C ARG A 61 -11.31 13.86 -1.36
N THR A 62 -12.54 13.84 -1.86
CA THR A 62 -13.13 14.96 -2.61
C THR A 62 -13.09 16.26 -1.80
N ILE A 63 -13.49 16.21 -0.53
CA ILE A 63 -13.45 17.38 0.36
C ILE A 63 -12.02 17.84 0.64
N ALA A 64 -11.13 16.92 1.02
CA ALA A 64 -9.76 17.25 1.35
C ALA A 64 -8.99 17.84 0.15
N HIS A 65 -9.18 17.27 -1.04
CA HIS A 65 -8.54 17.72 -2.26
C HIS A 65 -9.17 19.03 -2.76
N GLY A 66 -10.48 19.22 -2.57
CA GLY A 66 -11.16 20.49 -2.79
C GLY A 66 -10.58 21.61 -1.91
N LEU A 67 -10.42 21.35 -0.62
CA LEU A 67 -9.78 22.28 0.32
C LEU A 67 -8.34 22.57 -0.07
N ALA A 68 -7.57 21.56 -0.47
CA ALA A 68 -6.21 21.76 -0.97
C ALA A 68 -6.17 22.68 -2.20
N GLY A 69 -7.12 22.52 -3.14
CA GLY A 69 -7.26 23.39 -4.31
C GLY A 69 -7.65 24.83 -3.95
N LEU A 70 -8.50 25.01 -2.93
CA LEU A 70 -8.83 26.35 -2.42
C LEU A 70 -7.60 27.01 -1.80
N LEU A 71 -6.85 26.30 -0.95
CA LEU A 71 -5.62 26.81 -0.34
C LEU A 71 -4.57 27.17 -1.40
N GLU A 72 -4.45 26.36 -2.45
CA GLU A 72 -3.59 26.64 -3.60
C GLU A 72 -4.02 27.92 -4.33
N THR A 73 -5.33 28.11 -4.54
CA THR A 73 -5.90 29.31 -5.17
C THR A 73 -5.59 30.58 -4.39
N PHE A 74 -5.67 30.52 -3.04
CA PHE A 74 -5.29 31.61 -2.15
C PHE A 74 -3.78 31.72 -1.90
N LYS A 75 -2.95 30.92 -2.57
CA LYS A 75 -1.49 30.85 -2.39
C LYS A 75 -1.05 30.51 -0.95
N LEU A 76 -1.92 29.88 -0.18
CA LEU A 76 -1.63 29.34 1.16
C LEU A 76 -0.99 27.95 1.08
N ALA A 77 -1.27 27.19 0.01
CA ALA A 77 -0.63 25.93 -0.30
C ALA A 77 0.24 26.05 -1.58
N PRO A 78 1.34 25.28 -1.69
CA PRO A 78 2.15 25.23 -2.91
C PRO A 78 1.34 24.81 -4.14
N ALA A 79 1.75 25.33 -5.31
CA ALA A 79 1.17 24.93 -6.59
C ALA A 79 1.36 23.40 -6.81
N GLY A 80 0.31 22.74 -7.30
CA GLY A 80 0.29 21.30 -7.53
C GLY A 80 -0.10 20.46 -6.31
N THR A 81 -0.40 21.05 -5.15
CA THR A 81 -0.80 20.30 -3.95
C THR A 81 -2.02 19.43 -4.22
N LYS A 82 -3.06 19.99 -4.85
CA LYS A 82 -4.26 19.23 -5.20
C LYS A 82 -3.94 18.11 -6.18
N LYS A 83 -3.17 18.40 -7.23
CA LYS A 83 -2.78 17.43 -8.26
C LYS A 83 -2.01 16.24 -7.67
N THR A 84 -1.10 16.49 -6.74
CA THR A 84 -0.38 15.43 -6.03
C THR A 84 -1.33 14.59 -5.18
N ALA A 85 -2.26 15.22 -4.47
CA ALA A 85 -3.26 14.51 -3.66
C ALA A 85 -4.15 13.61 -4.54
N ASP A 86 -4.66 14.12 -5.67
CA ASP A 86 -5.45 13.35 -6.64
C ASP A 86 -4.65 12.16 -7.19
N SER A 87 -3.37 12.37 -7.50
CA SER A 87 -2.49 11.31 -8.04
C SER A 87 -2.23 10.21 -7.02
N LEU A 88 -1.99 10.57 -5.74
CA LEU A 88 -1.80 9.61 -4.65
C LEU A 88 -3.08 8.83 -4.33
N ALA A 89 -4.25 9.48 -4.40
CA ALA A 89 -5.53 8.80 -4.23
C ALA A 89 -5.77 7.75 -5.33
N LEU A 90 -5.52 8.11 -6.59
CA LEU A 90 -5.62 7.16 -7.70
C LEU A 90 -4.66 5.98 -7.53
N ALA A 91 -3.42 6.24 -7.13
CA ALA A 91 -2.45 5.19 -6.85
C ALA A 91 -2.94 4.25 -5.72
N ALA A 92 -3.53 4.79 -4.65
CA ALA A 92 -4.12 3.99 -3.58
C ALA A 92 -5.26 3.10 -4.08
N ASP A 93 -6.13 3.61 -4.96
CA ASP A 93 -7.22 2.82 -5.57
C ASP A 93 -6.67 1.68 -6.43
N CYS A 94 -5.64 1.95 -7.23
CA CYS A 94 -4.95 0.92 -8.02
C CYS A 94 -4.29 -0.14 -7.14
N LEU A 95 -3.69 0.24 -6.00
CA LEU A 95 -3.09 -0.71 -5.05
C LEU A 95 -4.16 -1.62 -4.43
N VAL A 96 -5.32 -1.06 -4.05
CA VAL A 96 -6.44 -1.85 -3.49
C VAL A 96 -7.00 -2.80 -4.55
N ALA A 97 -7.20 -2.32 -5.78
CA ALA A 97 -7.66 -3.16 -6.90
C ALA A 97 -6.66 -4.30 -7.19
N GLY A 98 -5.38 -3.98 -7.34
CA GLY A 98 -4.34 -4.97 -7.58
C GLY A 98 -4.18 -5.97 -6.42
N GLY A 99 -4.43 -5.53 -5.17
CA GLY A 99 -4.45 -6.40 -4.01
C GLY A 99 -5.65 -7.36 -3.97
N ARG A 100 -6.84 -6.90 -4.37
CA ARG A 100 -8.05 -7.75 -4.49
C ARG A 100 -7.94 -8.77 -5.61
N ASP A 101 -7.32 -8.37 -6.72
CA ASP A 101 -7.11 -9.23 -7.89
C ASP A 101 -5.84 -10.09 -7.78
N HIS A 102 -5.13 -10.03 -6.65
CA HIS A 102 -3.88 -10.75 -6.39
C HIS A 102 -2.81 -10.58 -7.49
N LEU A 103 -2.73 -9.37 -8.07
CA LEU A 103 -1.81 -9.07 -9.18
C LEU A 103 -0.36 -8.85 -8.73
N PHE A 104 -0.17 -8.51 -7.45
CA PHE A 104 1.14 -8.32 -6.86
C PHE A 104 1.10 -8.60 -5.36
N THR A 105 2.29 -8.82 -4.78
CA THR A 105 2.47 -8.88 -3.32
C THR A 105 3.30 -7.68 -2.85
N PRO A 106 2.78 -6.87 -1.89
CA PRO A 106 3.57 -5.81 -1.26
C PRO A 106 4.50 -6.31 -0.16
N MET A 107 4.36 -7.56 0.29
CA MET A 107 4.98 -8.07 1.52
C MET A 107 5.54 -9.48 1.32
N TYR A 108 6.39 -9.66 0.33
CA TYR A 108 7.11 -10.91 0.13
C TYR A 108 8.29 -11.02 1.10
N LEU A 109 8.26 -12.03 1.97
CA LEU A 109 9.31 -12.31 2.95
C LEU A 109 10.27 -13.36 2.41
N MET A 110 11.57 -13.09 2.50
CA MET A 110 12.64 -14.04 2.22
C MET A 110 13.64 -14.01 3.36
N VAL A 111 13.95 -15.18 3.92
CA VAL A 111 14.94 -15.37 4.97
C VAL A 111 15.96 -16.37 4.46
N ALA A 112 17.22 -15.96 4.42
CA ALA A 112 18.31 -16.79 3.96
C ALA A 112 19.51 -16.68 4.89
N ARG A 113 20.31 -17.75 4.93
CA ARG A 113 21.51 -17.86 5.74
C ARG A 113 22.72 -17.82 4.82
N LYS A 114 23.72 -17.01 5.20
CA LYS A 114 25.04 -17.12 4.59
C LYS A 114 25.68 -18.42 5.06
N PRO A 115 26.13 -19.32 4.16
CA PRO A 115 26.83 -20.54 4.58
C PRO A 115 28.04 -20.18 5.44
N SER A 116 28.23 -20.91 6.54
CA SER A 116 29.47 -20.84 7.31
C SER A 116 30.64 -21.21 6.39
N ALA A 117 31.69 -20.40 6.42
CA ALA A 117 32.94 -20.65 5.68
C ALA A 117 33.56 -22.00 6.07
#